data_AF-A0A0M4FL20-F1
#
_entry.id   AF-A0A0M4FL20-F1
#
_cell.length_a   1.000
_cell.length_b   1.000
_cell.length_c   1.000
_cell.angle_alpha   90.00
_cell.angle_beta   90.00
_cell.angle_gamma   90.00
#
_symmetry.space_group_name_H-M   'P 1'
#
loop_
_entity.id
_entity.type
_entity.pdbx_description
1 polymer ?
#
loop_
_entity_poly.entity_id
_entity_poly.type
_entity_poly.pdbx_seq_one_letter_code
_entity_poly.pdbx_strand_id
1 'polypeptide(L)'
;MTMAKKESDFNKSPFNGERINESSLQNKDTGKGDKIASEALGTRTANKGVVFGDEWDDFLKGKYGVDNVVWETETIYEINRLENVDNFRSGALEHILEGELNARGRAVGFHYEGMPTQKGSIVIGTESLPNSKGVYTAMVEVDDVVKSANSSFFPKDWNLQQIVNGINEAYVNRQFISGNRYSGVLSNGLEIQMYLDSSGNIISAFPIY
;
A
#
# COMPACT_ATOMS: atom_id res chain seq x y z
N MET A 1 -60.39 1.91 -10.28
CA MET A 1 -59.75 1.90 -8.94
C MET A 1 -59.08 0.55 -8.75
N THR A 2 -57.86 0.32 -8.30
CA THR A 2 -56.57 1.03 -8.21
C THR A 2 -55.59 -0.11 -7.87
N MET A 3 -54.41 -0.15 -8.48
CA MET A 3 -53.39 -1.19 -8.19
C MET A 3 -52.85 -1.06 -6.76
N ALA A 4 -52.63 -2.18 -6.08
CA ALA A 4 -51.90 -2.25 -4.81
C ALA A 4 -50.46 -2.71 -5.06
N LYS A 5 -49.50 -1.86 -4.65
CA LYS A 5 -48.07 -2.15 -4.58
C LYS A 5 -47.76 -3.01 -3.35
N LYS A 6 -46.72 -3.84 -3.49
CA LYS A 6 -46.11 -4.72 -2.49
C LYS A 6 -44.75 -4.11 -2.11
N GLU A 7 -44.51 -3.92 -0.82
CA GLU A 7 -43.23 -3.56 -0.18
C GLU A 7 -43.25 -4.24 1.20
N SER A 8 -42.17 -4.60 1.86
CA SER A 8 -40.96 -5.37 1.53
C SER A 8 -40.32 -5.67 2.89
N ASP A 9 -40.00 -6.93 3.17
CA ASP A 9 -39.44 -7.36 4.45
C ASP A 9 -37.99 -6.88 4.62
N PHE A 10 -37.76 -5.90 5.49
CA PHE A 10 -36.41 -5.51 5.95
C PHE A 10 -36.43 -5.26 7.46
N ASN A 11 -36.34 -6.33 8.26
CA ASN A 11 -35.86 -6.19 9.63
C ASN A 11 -35.37 -7.52 10.24
N LYS A 12 -34.08 -7.85 10.07
CA LYS A 12 -33.33 -8.73 10.99
C LYS A 12 -31.85 -8.32 11.01
N SER A 13 -31.42 -7.70 12.11
CA SER A 13 -30.01 -7.48 12.45
C SER A 13 -29.38 -8.78 12.94
N PRO A 14 -28.26 -9.27 12.38
CA PRO A 14 -27.57 -10.42 12.90
C PRO A 14 -26.36 -9.98 13.75
N PHE A 15 -26.13 -10.71 14.84
CA PHE A 15 -24.88 -10.79 15.64
C PHE A 15 -24.77 -9.96 16.93
N ASN A 16 -24.82 -10.72 18.04
CA ASN A 16 -24.36 -10.46 19.41
C ASN A 16 -22.88 -10.85 19.54
N GLY A 17 -22.08 -10.15 20.36
CA GLY A 17 -20.85 -10.74 20.93
C GLY A 17 -19.75 -9.77 21.42
N GLU A 18 -19.69 -9.62 22.75
CA GLU A 18 -18.55 -9.31 23.65
C GLU A 18 -17.64 -8.07 23.50
N ARG A 19 -17.54 -7.34 24.64
CA ARG A 19 -16.66 -6.20 24.95
C ARG A 19 -15.21 -6.62 25.16
N ILE A 20 -14.26 -5.84 24.63
CA ILE A 20 -12.87 -5.78 25.14
C ILE A 20 -12.38 -4.33 25.27
N ASN A 21 -11.39 -4.14 26.16
CA ASN A 21 -11.11 -2.98 27.01
C ASN A 21 -10.30 -1.84 26.35
N GLU A 22 -10.76 -0.60 26.48
CA GLU A 22 -10.08 0.62 26.01
C GLU A 22 -9.05 1.11 27.04
N SER A 23 -7.75 0.96 26.74
CA SER A 23 -6.74 1.81 27.40
C SER A 23 -5.46 1.90 26.56
N SER A 24 -5.43 2.86 25.65
CA SER A 24 -4.31 3.78 25.40
C SER A 24 -4.47 4.32 23.99
N LEU A 25 -4.68 5.63 23.90
CA LEU A 25 -4.03 6.57 22.98
C LEU A 25 -4.84 7.88 23.07
N GLN A 26 -4.25 8.85 23.75
CA GLN A 26 -4.80 10.20 23.91
C GLN A 26 -4.54 10.99 22.63
N ASN A 27 -5.59 11.39 21.93
CA ASN A 27 -5.54 12.47 20.94
C ASN A 27 -5.91 13.81 21.60
N LYS A 28 -5.08 14.83 21.36
CA LYS A 28 -5.44 16.23 21.58
C LYS A 28 -6.14 16.73 20.32
N ASP A 29 -7.33 17.31 20.53
CA ASP A 29 -8.21 18.00 19.56
C ASP A 29 -8.63 17.16 18.34
N THR A 30 -9.83 16.58 18.25
CA THR A 30 -11.17 17.19 18.45
C THR A 30 -12.21 16.07 18.70
N GLY A 31 -12.57 15.86 19.98
CA GLY A 31 -13.24 14.65 20.49
C GLY A 31 -14.73 14.42 20.16
N LYS A 32 -15.17 14.61 18.90
CA LYS A 32 -16.54 14.24 18.48
C LYS A 32 -16.60 13.29 17.28
N GLY A 33 -15.60 13.28 16.39
CA GLY A 33 -15.53 12.34 15.27
C GLY A 33 -15.05 10.95 15.68
N ASP A 34 -13.96 10.90 16.46
CA ASP A 34 -13.25 9.65 16.81
C ASP A 34 -14.10 8.67 17.62
N LYS A 35 -15.00 9.18 18.50
CA LYS A 35 -15.92 8.35 19.29
C LYS A 35 -17.01 7.66 18.46
N ILE A 36 -17.43 8.28 17.36
CA ILE A 36 -18.53 7.77 16.52
C ILE A 36 -18.02 6.65 15.60
N ALA A 37 -16.78 6.79 15.11
CA ALA A 37 -16.11 5.77 14.32
C ALA A 37 -15.81 4.51 15.14
N SER A 38 -15.31 4.66 16.38
CA SER A 38 -15.02 3.50 17.25
C SER A 38 -16.28 2.73 17.68
N GLU A 39 -17.38 3.42 17.99
CA GLU A 39 -18.68 2.80 18.33
C GLU A 39 -19.36 2.14 17.12
N ALA A 40 -19.19 2.68 15.90
CA ALA A 40 -19.71 2.07 14.67
C ALA A 40 -18.87 0.85 14.21
N LEU A 41 -17.56 0.86 14.48
CA LEU A 41 -16.64 -0.22 14.15
C LEU A 41 -16.58 -1.34 15.21
N GLY A 42 -17.28 -1.18 16.34
CA GLY A 42 -17.23 -2.02 17.54
C GLY A 42 -17.51 -3.53 17.42
N THR A 43 -17.66 -4.09 16.21
CA THR A 43 -17.65 -5.55 15.94
C THR A 43 -17.17 -5.91 14.53
N ARG A 44 -16.59 -4.99 13.75
CA ARG A 44 -16.16 -5.27 12.37
C ARG A 44 -14.65 -5.32 12.27
N THR A 45 -14.09 -6.52 12.44
CA THR A 45 -12.77 -6.84 11.87
C THR A 45 -12.89 -6.65 10.36
N ALA A 46 -12.38 -5.53 9.83
CA ALA A 46 -12.35 -5.30 8.40
C ALA A 46 -11.42 -6.35 7.77
N ASN A 47 -12.00 -7.36 7.14
CA ASN A 47 -11.25 -8.21 6.23
C ASN A 47 -10.67 -7.31 5.13
N LYS A 48 -9.37 -7.45 4.85
CA LYS A 48 -8.69 -6.75 3.75
C LYS A 48 -9.55 -6.87 2.47
N GLY A 49 -9.98 -5.73 1.91
CA GLY A 49 -10.66 -5.65 0.62
C GLY A 49 -12.18 -5.43 0.62
N VAL A 50 -12.82 -5.11 1.76
CA VAL A 50 -14.24 -4.72 1.76
C VAL A 50 -14.39 -3.24 1.43
N VAL A 51 -14.87 -2.95 0.22
CA VAL A 51 -15.38 -1.61 -0.16
C VAL A 51 -16.84 -1.53 0.30
N PHE A 52 -17.16 -0.60 1.20
CA PHE A 52 -18.55 -0.33 1.57
C PHE A 52 -19.15 0.64 0.55
N GLY A 53 -20.30 0.29 -0.02
CA GLY A 53 -21.00 1.13 -1.01
C GLY A 53 -21.93 2.17 -0.38
N ASP A 54 -22.56 2.98 -1.24
CA ASP A 54 -23.38 4.16 -0.93
C ASP A 54 -24.45 3.96 0.17
N GLU A 55 -24.97 2.73 0.33
CA GLU A 55 -25.94 2.38 1.38
C GLU A 55 -25.39 2.57 2.81
N TRP A 56 -24.07 2.43 3.00
CA TRP A 56 -23.41 2.65 4.29
C TRP A 56 -23.22 4.13 4.62
N ASP A 57 -22.95 4.94 3.60
CA ASP A 57 -22.81 6.38 3.75
C ASP A 57 -24.15 7.02 4.13
N ASP A 58 -25.24 6.56 3.52
CA ASP A 58 -26.60 6.98 3.87
C ASP A 58 -27.01 6.54 5.28
N PHE A 59 -26.57 5.36 5.73
CA PHE A 59 -26.76 4.92 7.11
C PHE A 59 -26.04 5.83 8.13
N LEU A 60 -24.78 6.20 7.86
CA LEU A 60 -24.00 7.06 8.75
C LEU A 60 -24.53 8.51 8.78
N LYS A 61 -24.92 9.04 7.62
CA LYS A 61 -25.63 10.33 7.52
C LYS A 61 -26.92 10.31 8.31
N GLY A 62 -27.76 9.29 8.11
CA GLY A 62 -29.05 9.16 8.78
C GLY A 62 -28.95 8.98 10.29
N LYS A 63 -27.92 8.30 10.79
CA LYS A 63 -27.78 7.99 12.21
C LYS A 63 -26.99 9.03 13.00
N TYR A 64 -25.95 9.63 12.40
CA TYR A 64 -25.00 10.48 13.11
C TYR A 64 -24.83 11.89 12.51
N GLY A 65 -25.49 12.20 11.39
CA GLY A 65 -25.44 13.52 10.76
C GLY A 65 -24.07 13.87 10.17
N VAL A 66 -23.31 12.85 9.73
CA VAL A 66 -21.97 13.01 9.16
C VAL A 66 -22.08 13.06 7.64
N ASP A 67 -22.01 14.26 7.06
CA ASP A 67 -22.19 14.46 5.62
C ASP A 67 -20.97 14.03 4.78
N ASN A 68 -19.79 13.96 5.41
CA ASN A 68 -18.52 13.55 4.80
C ASN A 68 -17.82 12.53 5.70
N VAL A 69 -18.05 11.25 5.45
CA VAL A 69 -17.26 10.19 6.07
C VAL A 69 -16.00 10.02 5.23
N VAL A 70 -14.88 10.57 5.69
CA VAL A 70 -13.57 10.23 5.13
C VAL A 70 -13.20 8.88 5.72
N TRP A 71 -13.39 7.83 4.94
CA TRP A 71 -12.92 6.50 5.33
C TRP A 71 -11.38 6.53 5.35
N GLU A 72 -10.75 6.25 6.49
CA GLU A 72 -9.29 6.08 6.65
C GLU A 72 -8.72 4.86 5.88
N THR A 73 -9.38 4.45 4.79
CA THR A 73 -8.97 3.37 3.92
C THR A 73 -9.24 3.72 2.46
N GLU A 74 -8.99 4.95 2.04
CA GLU A 74 -8.48 5.12 0.68
C GLU A 74 -7.09 4.48 0.68
N THR A 75 -7.05 3.18 0.42
CA THR A 75 -5.80 2.52 0.07
C THR A 75 -5.18 3.33 -1.05
N ILE A 76 -4.08 4.05 -0.74
CA ILE A 76 -3.26 4.77 -1.69
C ILE A 76 -2.60 3.69 -2.55
N TYR A 77 -3.35 3.14 -3.50
CA TYR A 77 -2.85 2.35 -4.61
C TYR A 77 -2.62 3.23 -5.84
N GLU A 78 -2.76 4.55 -5.67
CA GLU A 78 -2.56 5.52 -6.74
C GLU A 78 -1.21 6.21 -6.55
N ILE A 79 -0.28 5.95 -7.47
CA ILE A 79 1.07 6.53 -7.46
C ILE A 79 1.02 8.06 -7.48
N ASN A 80 0.02 8.66 -8.13
CA ASN A 80 -0.18 10.11 -8.24
C ASN A 80 -0.54 10.80 -6.90
N ARG A 81 -0.88 10.04 -5.85
CA ARG A 81 -1.20 10.55 -4.51
C ARG A 81 -0.03 10.41 -3.53
N LEU A 82 1.09 9.85 -3.97
CA LEU A 82 2.27 9.70 -3.13
C LEU A 82 2.94 11.04 -2.90
N GLU A 83 3.35 11.26 -1.65
CA GLU A 83 4.04 12.48 -1.23
C GLU A 83 5.56 12.29 -1.26
N ASN A 84 6.29 13.40 -1.38
CA ASN A 84 7.76 13.43 -1.37
C ASN A 84 8.40 12.65 -2.54
N VAL A 85 7.79 12.75 -3.72
CA VAL A 85 8.24 12.03 -4.92
C VAL A 85 9.21 12.86 -5.80
N ASP A 86 9.61 14.05 -5.36
CA ASP A 86 10.45 14.97 -6.14
C ASP A 86 11.84 14.41 -6.48
N ASN A 87 12.35 13.48 -5.66
CA ASN A 87 13.64 12.82 -5.91
C ASN A 87 13.53 11.68 -6.94
N PHE A 88 12.34 11.35 -7.41
CA PHE A 88 12.10 10.24 -8.33
C PHE A 88 12.03 10.76 -9.76
N ARG A 89 12.69 10.06 -10.67
CA ARG A 89 12.50 10.30 -12.10
C ARG A 89 11.06 9.90 -12.47
N SER A 90 10.47 10.59 -13.45
CA SER A 90 9.23 10.12 -14.08
C SER A 90 9.34 8.64 -14.50
N GLY A 91 8.34 7.84 -14.15
CA GLY A 91 8.30 6.39 -14.37
C GLY A 91 9.02 5.54 -13.32
N ALA A 92 9.77 6.13 -12.38
CA ALA A 92 10.56 5.36 -11.42
C ALA A 92 9.68 4.62 -10.41
N LEU A 93 8.56 5.22 -9.97
CA LEU A 93 7.65 4.56 -9.03
C LEU A 93 6.90 3.42 -9.69
N GLU A 94 6.44 3.60 -10.91
CA GLU A 94 5.85 2.54 -11.74
C GLU A 94 6.84 1.40 -11.94
N HIS A 95 8.10 1.71 -12.27
CA HIS A 95 9.16 0.70 -12.37
C HIS A 95 9.36 -0.08 -11.07
N ILE A 96 9.42 0.61 -9.93
CA ILE A 96 9.65 -0.02 -8.61
C ILE A 96 8.44 -0.85 -8.17
N LEU A 97 7.23 -0.32 -8.32
CA LEU A 97 6.01 -0.86 -7.70
C LEU A 97 5.21 -1.78 -8.63
N GLU A 98 5.22 -1.56 -9.93
CA GLU A 98 4.41 -2.32 -10.90
C GLU A 98 5.23 -3.27 -11.77
N GLY A 99 6.50 -2.93 -12.03
CA GLY A 99 7.32 -3.59 -13.03
C GLY A 99 7.06 -3.07 -14.45
N GLU A 100 8.02 -3.29 -15.34
CA GLU A 100 7.88 -2.89 -16.75
C GLU A 100 8.74 -3.76 -17.69
N LEU A 101 8.37 -3.75 -18.97
CA LEU A 101 9.27 -4.15 -20.06
C LEU A 101 10.09 -2.94 -20.50
N ASN A 102 11.42 -3.04 -20.45
CA ASN A 102 12.27 -1.97 -20.98
C ASN A 102 12.22 -1.91 -22.52
N ALA A 103 12.87 -0.91 -23.11
CA ALA A 103 12.91 -0.71 -24.57
C ALA A 103 13.46 -1.90 -25.40
N ARG A 104 14.06 -2.92 -24.75
CA ARG A 104 14.52 -4.16 -25.38
C ARG A 104 13.59 -5.35 -25.13
N GLY A 105 12.40 -5.11 -24.58
CA GLY A 105 11.42 -6.15 -24.23
C GLY A 105 11.84 -7.03 -23.05
N ARG A 106 12.73 -6.56 -22.18
CA ARG A 106 13.16 -7.32 -20.99
C ARG A 106 12.40 -6.83 -19.76
N ALA A 107 11.88 -7.77 -18.97
CA ALA A 107 11.31 -7.49 -17.65
C ALA A 107 12.36 -6.86 -16.72
N VAL A 108 11.99 -5.75 -16.10
CA VAL A 108 12.77 -5.01 -15.11
C VAL A 108 11.87 -4.47 -14.00
N GLY A 109 12.47 -4.01 -12.90
CA GLY A 109 11.71 -3.49 -11.76
C GLY A 109 10.96 -4.57 -11.00
N PHE A 110 9.77 -4.22 -10.51
CA PHE A 110 8.87 -5.04 -9.68
C PHE A 110 9.51 -5.51 -8.37
N HIS A 111 9.38 -4.66 -7.35
CA HIS A 111 9.93 -4.81 -6.01
C HIS A 111 8.86 -4.70 -4.91
N TYR A 112 7.58 -4.67 -5.29
CA TYR A 112 6.42 -4.68 -4.41
C TYR A 112 5.25 -5.39 -5.10
N GLU A 113 4.56 -6.30 -4.41
CA GLU A 113 3.46 -7.10 -4.97
C GLU A 113 2.07 -6.68 -4.46
N GLY A 114 1.95 -5.47 -3.92
CA GLY A 114 0.70 -4.96 -3.37
C GLY A 114 -0.07 -4.03 -4.31
N MET A 115 0.38 -3.79 -5.54
CA MET A 115 -0.30 -2.88 -6.47
C MET A 115 -1.39 -3.60 -7.26
N PRO A 116 -2.65 -3.12 -7.25
CA PRO A 116 -3.69 -3.64 -8.14
C PRO A 116 -3.35 -3.45 -9.63
N THR A 117 -2.54 -2.44 -9.95
CA THR A 117 -2.07 -2.09 -11.29
C THR A 117 -0.76 -2.79 -11.68
N GLN A 118 -0.25 -3.70 -10.85
CA GLN A 118 1.01 -4.37 -11.15
C GLN A 118 0.96 -5.13 -12.48
N LYS A 119 2.05 -5.02 -13.23
CA LYS A 119 2.32 -5.82 -14.45
C LYS A 119 3.16 -7.04 -14.12
N GLY A 120 3.93 -6.94 -13.04
CA GLY A 120 4.72 -8.02 -12.50
C GLY A 120 3.91 -9.04 -11.70
N SER A 121 4.38 -10.28 -11.70
CA SER A 121 3.92 -11.33 -10.79
C SER A 121 5.10 -12.17 -10.31
N ILE A 122 4.96 -12.74 -9.11
CA ILE A 122 5.92 -13.69 -8.58
C ILE A 122 5.67 -15.07 -9.19
N VAL A 123 6.73 -15.76 -9.61
CA VAL A 123 6.66 -17.18 -9.97
C VAL A 123 6.41 -17.99 -8.70
N ILE A 124 5.24 -18.62 -8.61
CA ILE A 124 4.78 -19.31 -7.40
C ILE A 124 5.81 -20.36 -6.94
N GLY A 125 6.15 -20.33 -5.64
CA GLY A 125 7.08 -21.27 -5.02
C GLY A 125 8.55 -20.89 -5.15
N THR A 126 8.87 -19.73 -5.75
CA THR A 126 10.27 -19.23 -5.85
C THR A 126 10.65 -18.23 -4.77
N GLU A 127 9.68 -17.83 -3.93
CA GLU A 127 9.91 -16.90 -2.81
C GLU A 127 10.88 -17.50 -1.78
N SER A 128 11.85 -16.70 -1.36
CA SER A 128 12.64 -16.98 -0.16
C SER A 128 11.83 -16.69 1.10
N LEU A 129 12.28 -17.23 2.24
CA LEU A 129 11.81 -16.74 3.53
C LEU A 129 12.20 -15.26 3.69
N PRO A 130 11.38 -14.41 4.34
CA PRO A 130 11.78 -13.06 4.68
C PRO A 130 12.96 -13.06 5.66
N ASN A 131 13.90 -12.12 5.48
CA ASN A 131 14.98 -11.86 6.41
C ASN A 131 14.47 -11.11 7.66
N SER A 132 15.38 -10.76 8.59
CA SER A 132 15.02 -10.06 9.84
C SER A 132 14.35 -8.68 9.66
N LYS A 133 14.37 -8.13 8.44
CA LYS A 133 13.76 -6.85 8.06
C LYS A 133 12.51 -7.03 7.18
N GLY A 134 12.07 -8.26 6.94
CA GLY A 134 10.91 -8.56 6.10
C GLY A 134 11.20 -8.55 4.60
N VAL A 135 12.45 -8.34 4.18
CA VAL A 135 12.86 -8.40 2.78
C VAL A 135 12.92 -9.86 2.36
N TYR A 136 12.46 -10.18 1.16
CA TYR A 136 12.54 -11.50 0.56
C TYR A 136 12.89 -11.38 -0.92
N THR A 137 13.26 -12.49 -1.55
CA THR A 137 13.54 -12.53 -3.00
C THR A 137 12.63 -13.50 -3.70
N ALA A 138 12.35 -13.28 -4.96
CA ALA A 138 11.63 -14.23 -5.80
C ALA A 138 12.00 -14.08 -7.28
N MET A 139 11.74 -15.13 -8.06
CA MET A 139 11.70 -15.01 -9.51
C MET A 139 10.41 -14.28 -9.89
N VAL A 140 10.49 -13.42 -10.90
CA VAL A 140 9.36 -12.59 -11.33
C VAL A 140 9.20 -12.61 -12.83
N GLU A 141 7.97 -12.43 -13.27
CA GLU A 141 7.57 -12.25 -14.66
C GLU A 141 6.90 -10.89 -14.78
N VAL A 142 7.09 -10.19 -15.89
CA VAL A 142 6.35 -8.96 -16.22
C VAL A 142 5.79 -9.14 -17.62
N ASP A 143 4.46 -9.02 -17.78
CA ASP A 143 3.77 -9.26 -19.06
C ASP A 143 4.25 -10.56 -19.75
N ASP A 144 4.23 -11.68 -19.00
CA ASP A 144 4.67 -13.02 -19.42
C ASP A 144 6.18 -13.15 -19.79
N VAL A 145 6.99 -12.13 -19.53
CA VAL A 145 8.45 -12.17 -19.71
C VAL A 145 9.14 -12.40 -18.37
N VAL A 146 9.80 -13.55 -18.22
CA VAL A 146 10.59 -13.88 -17.03
C VAL A 146 11.81 -12.95 -16.94
N LYS A 147 11.99 -12.33 -15.78
CA LYS A 147 13.17 -11.51 -15.46
C LYS A 147 14.40 -12.42 -15.29
N SER A 148 15.53 -12.00 -15.85
CA SER A 148 16.76 -12.80 -15.85
C SER A 148 17.42 -12.94 -14.47
N ALA A 149 17.03 -12.10 -13.51
CA ALA A 149 17.54 -12.11 -12.14
C ALA A 149 16.36 -11.97 -11.17
N ASN A 150 16.48 -12.56 -9.99
CA ASN A 150 15.48 -12.43 -8.95
C ASN A 150 15.28 -10.95 -8.55
N SER A 151 14.05 -10.59 -8.22
CA SER A 151 13.75 -9.34 -7.52
C SER A 151 13.90 -9.54 -6.02
N SER A 152 14.38 -8.51 -5.32
CA SER A 152 14.24 -8.37 -3.87
C SER A 152 13.06 -7.45 -3.58
N PHE A 153 12.24 -7.78 -2.60
CA PHE A 153 10.96 -7.14 -2.35
C PHE A 153 10.94 -6.38 -1.03
N PHE A 154 10.26 -5.23 -1.04
CA PHE A 154 9.94 -4.51 0.19
C PHE A 154 9.05 -5.37 1.10
N PRO A 155 9.07 -5.14 2.43
CA PRO A 155 8.26 -5.90 3.36
C PRO A 155 6.77 -5.87 2.97
N LYS A 156 6.09 -7.02 3.03
CA LYS A 156 4.68 -7.16 2.58
C LYS A 156 3.70 -6.31 3.41
N ASP A 157 4.10 -5.91 4.62
CA ASP A 157 3.33 -5.07 5.54
C ASP A 157 3.55 -3.57 5.32
N TRP A 158 4.47 -3.17 4.43
CA TRP A 158 4.64 -1.77 4.06
C TRP A 158 3.55 -1.32 3.08
N ASN A 159 3.02 -0.13 3.34
CA ASN A 159 2.22 0.62 2.38
C ASN A 159 3.11 1.42 1.41
N LEU A 160 2.52 1.95 0.33
CA LEU A 160 3.28 2.67 -0.70
C LEU A 160 4.03 3.89 -0.15
N GLN A 161 3.43 4.64 0.76
CA GLN A 161 4.09 5.81 1.34
C GLN A 161 5.27 5.42 2.23
N GLN A 162 5.20 4.30 2.94
CA GLN A 162 6.34 3.75 3.69
C GLN A 162 7.49 3.35 2.76
N ILE A 163 7.18 2.78 1.58
CA ILE A 163 8.19 2.48 0.55
C ILE A 163 8.86 3.78 0.07
N VAL A 164 8.09 4.80 -0.31
CA VAL A 164 8.63 6.09 -0.75
C VAL A 164 9.47 6.76 0.34
N ASN A 165 8.96 6.79 1.57
CA ASN A 165 9.68 7.38 2.71
C ASN A 165 10.99 6.63 3.00
N GLY A 166 10.97 5.29 2.98
CA GLY A 166 12.16 4.48 3.17
C GLY A 166 13.20 4.70 2.08
N ILE A 167 12.77 4.77 0.81
CA ILE A 167 13.67 5.08 -0.32
C ILE A 167 14.26 6.49 -0.16
N ASN A 168 13.47 7.49 0.24
CA ASN A 168 13.96 8.85 0.48
C ASN A 168 14.95 8.92 1.65
N GLU A 169 14.72 8.19 2.74
CA GLU A 169 15.65 8.09 3.85
C GLU A 169 16.98 7.46 3.39
N ALA A 170 16.90 6.34 2.66
CA ALA A 170 18.08 5.72 2.06
C ALA A 170 18.79 6.68 1.09
N TYR A 171 18.04 7.45 0.31
CA TYR A 171 18.59 8.44 -0.61
C TYR A 171 19.37 9.51 0.15
N VAL A 172 18.83 10.07 1.23
CA VAL A 172 19.55 11.02 2.09
C VAL A 172 20.83 10.40 2.68
N ASN A 173 20.76 9.14 3.12
CA ASN A 173 21.88 8.43 3.75
C ASN A 173 22.82 7.73 2.74
N ARG A 174 22.65 7.96 1.44
CA ARG A 174 23.26 7.14 0.40
C ARG A 174 24.78 7.30 0.33
N GLN A 175 25.45 6.18 0.08
CA GLN A 175 26.87 6.09 -0.22
C GLN A 175 27.06 5.63 -1.67
N PHE A 176 28.05 6.20 -2.34
CA PHE A 176 28.42 5.80 -3.69
C PHE A 176 29.00 4.39 -3.70
N ILE A 177 28.56 3.56 -4.64
CA ILE A 177 29.15 2.24 -4.88
C ILE A 177 29.98 2.26 -6.16
N SER A 178 29.35 2.52 -7.29
CA SER A 178 30.00 2.47 -8.61
C SER A 178 29.06 2.99 -9.70
N GLY A 179 29.59 3.71 -10.70
CA GLY A 179 28.78 4.17 -11.83
C GLY A 179 27.65 5.10 -11.37
N ASN A 180 26.41 4.68 -11.57
CA ASN A 180 25.23 5.40 -11.07
C ASN A 180 24.54 4.70 -9.88
N ARG A 181 25.23 3.75 -9.24
CA ARG A 181 24.71 2.92 -8.16
C ARG A 181 25.13 3.44 -6.79
N TYR A 182 24.16 3.53 -5.90
CA TYR A 182 24.30 3.99 -4.52
C TYR A 182 23.56 3.05 -3.58
N SER A 183 23.92 3.04 -2.30
CA SER A 183 23.16 2.34 -1.26
C SER A 183 23.02 3.19 -0.01
N GLY A 184 21.86 3.14 0.62
CA GLY A 184 21.58 3.83 1.87
C GLY A 184 20.93 2.88 2.87
N VAL A 185 21.24 3.08 4.15
CA VAL A 185 20.70 2.29 5.24
C VAL A 185 19.71 3.15 6.02
N LEU A 186 18.52 2.61 6.25
CA LEU A 186 17.48 3.23 7.07
C LEU A 186 17.84 3.12 8.55
N SER A 187 17.22 3.95 9.38
CA SER A 187 17.30 3.91 10.84
C SER A 187 16.93 2.54 11.44
N ASN A 188 16.07 1.77 10.77
CA ASN A 188 15.72 0.39 11.17
C ASN A 188 16.73 -0.68 10.69
N GLY A 189 17.79 -0.28 9.98
CA GLY A 189 18.84 -1.15 9.47
C GLY A 189 18.53 -1.87 8.15
N LEU A 190 17.39 -1.58 7.50
CA LEU A 190 17.12 -2.06 6.15
C LEU A 190 17.99 -1.30 5.16
N GLU A 191 18.71 -2.01 4.29
CA GLU A 191 19.53 -1.42 3.23
C GLU A 191 18.73 -1.34 1.93
N ILE A 192 18.77 -0.18 1.27
CA ILE A 192 18.17 0.03 -0.06
C ILE A 192 19.26 0.46 -1.01
N GLN A 193 19.38 -0.29 -2.11
CA GLN A 193 20.20 0.10 -3.25
C GLN A 193 19.36 0.86 -4.26
N MET A 194 19.97 1.84 -4.91
CA MET A 194 19.32 2.69 -5.91
C MET A 194 20.25 3.03 -7.07
N TYR A 195 19.63 3.29 -8.20
CA TYR A 195 20.28 3.85 -9.39
C TYR A 195 19.82 5.28 -9.58
N LEU A 196 20.75 6.20 -9.79
CA LEU A 196 20.46 7.61 -10.02
C LEU A 196 20.69 8.00 -11.49
N ASP A 197 19.99 9.04 -11.96
CA ASP A 197 20.31 9.70 -13.23
C ASP A 197 21.41 10.75 -13.03
N SER A 198 21.81 11.42 -14.12
CA SER A 198 22.86 12.45 -14.09
C SER A 198 22.48 13.70 -13.29
N SER A 199 21.19 13.92 -13.05
CA SER A 199 20.65 15.02 -12.24
C SER A 199 20.49 14.63 -10.77
N GLY A 200 20.74 13.35 -10.43
CA GLY A 200 20.60 12.80 -9.10
C GLY A 200 19.24 12.19 -8.78
N ASN A 201 18.31 12.14 -9.73
CA ASN A 201 16.99 11.56 -9.48
C ASN A 201 17.03 10.03 -9.52
N ILE A 202 16.21 9.40 -8.69
CA ILE A 202 16.10 7.95 -8.55
C ILE A 202 15.44 7.38 -9.81
N ILE A 203 16.16 6.49 -10.48
CA ILE A 203 15.70 5.71 -11.63
C ILE A 203 14.99 4.42 -11.17
N SER A 204 15.54 3.80 -10.13
CA SER A 204 15.07 2.54 -9.56
C SER A 204 15.66 2.39 -8.17
N ALA A 205 14.94 1.73 -7.27
CA ALA A 205 15.38 1.42 -5.91
C ALA A 205 14.76 0.10 -5.45
N PHE A 206 15.52 -0.66 -4.66
CA PHE A 206 15.09 -1.96 -4.14
C PHE A 206 15.83 -2.30 -2.84
N PRO A 207 15.19 -3.06 -1.94
CA PRO A 207 15.84 -3.49 -0.70
C PRO A 207 16.89 -4.56 -1.01
N ILE A 208 17.91 -4.63 -0.16
CA ILE A 208 18.92 -5.70 -0.19
C ILE A 208 18.48 -6.81 0.76
N TYR A 209 18.44 -8.05 0.25
CA TYR A 209 18.07 -9.26 0.99
C TYR A 209 19.23 -9.81 1.83
#